data_AF-A0A3E0NEI7-F1
#
_entry.id   AF-A0A3E0NEI7-F1
#
_cell.length_a   1.000
_cell.length_b   1.000
_cell.length_c   1.000
_cell.angle_alpha   90.00
_cell.angle_beta   90.00
_cell.angle_gamma   90.00
#
_symmetry.space_group_name_H-M   'P 1'
#
loop_
_entity.id
_entity.type
_entity.pdbx_description
1 polymer ?
#
loop_
_entity_poly.entity_id
_entity_poly.type
_entity_poly.pdbx_seq_one_letter_code
_entity_poly.pdbx_strand_id
1 'polypeptide(L)'
;MVRTMDVVQELARSFRFADAFDIALVAIFVYTVLTWFKETTSRSVLVGVGLLTLVYFAARALDMFMTVFLFQAVFAVLLIALVVVFQEDLRRAFERLAALGTVTDRLRPATEFAEIDSLVEIASDLAAKKVGALIVLKGEEPLDRHVDGGIPMDGHISKPLLDSIFDPHSMGHDGAVIIEKERIRQFAAHLPLSKNKKQIGTRGTRHSAALGLSEVSDALCIVVSEERGEISLAQRSKLTKMGTPAELKSRLVRFCEKHYPHRSRSFFSRLVRENALLKCASLALACVAWSFIVYDAETIQQTVLVPIEFVNKRSELVIDDATPGEARVTLSGYQRTFNLLEPRDLKFVIDLNEFDEGSHRLQLDEVQLQDEKDLKITRVSPRVIDVVLHRQVSMELTVEPTTIGRVPPPRALVSITPNPPKVGVTFIKKRAIGSQRIYTEPIDLGKIDKSMTVKAKLQLPQDVQLSGGVSSTIEVRVEVRQPEAAPPKEQNSTPE
;
A
#
# COMPACT_ATOMS: atom_id res chain seq x y z
N MET A 1 38.25 7.64 -2.00
CA MET A 1 37.76 8.56 -3.05
C MET A 1 37.30 7.82 -4.31
N VAL A 2 38.01 6.79 -4.78
CA VAL A 2 37.54 5.94 -5.91
C VAL A 2 36.27 5.15 -5.53
N ARG A 3 36.28 4.50 -4.35
CA ARG A 3 35.14 3.72 -3.82
C ARG A 3 33.84 4.53 -3.62
N THR A 4 33.92 5.85 -3.41
CA THR A 4 32.75 6.73 -3.27
C THR A 4 32.18 7.15 -4.62
N MET A 5 33.00 7.24 -5.66
CA MET A 5 32.54 7.55 -7.03
C MET A 5 31.82 6.36 -7.66
N ASP A 6 32.31 5.14 -7.41
CA ASP A 6 31.64 3.91 -7.88
C ASP A 6 30.27 3.73 -7.22
N VAL A 7 30.17 4.02 -5.92
CA VAL A 7 28.92 3.99 -5.14
C VAL A 7 27.90 5.01 -5.66
N VAL A 8 28.32 6.24 -5.96
CA VAL A 8 27.44 7.27 -6.54
C VAL A 8 26.94 6.86 -7.94
N GLN A 9 27.77 6.18 -8.74
CA GLN A 9 27.35 5.65 -10.04
C GLN A 9 26.40 4.45 -9.94
N GLU A 10 26.57 3.56 -8.96
CA GLU A 10 25.63 2.46 -8.67
C GLU A 10 24.27 2.96 -8.16
N LEU A 11 24.28 3.96 -7.28
CA LEU A 11 23.07 4.63 -6.79
C LEU A 11 22.33 5.38 -7.91
N ALA A 12 23.06 6.04 -8.82
CA ALA A 12 22.45 6.73 -9.95
C ALA A 12 21.82 5.76 -10.98
N ARG A 13 22.36 4.55 -11.13
CA ARG A 13 21.83 3.51 -12.04
C ARG A 13 20.62 2.77 -11.47
N SER A 14 20.47 2.73 -10.15
CA SER A 14 19.33 2.12 -9.44
C SER A 14 18.26 3.13 -9.03
N PHE A 15 18.44 4.41 -9.36
CA PHE A 15 17.53 5.49 -8.98
C PHE A 15 16.17 5.34 -9.67
N ARG A 16 15.16 4.93 -8.90
CA ARG A 16 13.78 4.82 -9.37
C ARG A 16 13.12 6.20 -9.26
N PHE A 17 12.15 6.48 -10.14
CA PHE A 17 11.30 7.68 -9.98
C PHE A 17 10.60 7.73 -8.61
N ALA A 18 10.38 6.57 -7.99
CA ALA A 18 9.88 6.44 -6.62
C ALA A 18 10.84 7.07 -5.59
N ASP A 19 12.16 6.94 -5.77
CA ASP A 19 13.16 7.49 -4.84
C ASP A 19 13.18 9.02 -4.89
N ALA A 20 13.08 9.59 -6.10
CA ALA A 20 12.93 11.05 -6.27
C ALA A 20 11.67 11.59 -5.59
N PHE A 21 10.56 10.87 -5.73
CA PHE A 21 9.29 11.24 -5.10
C PHE A 21 9.37 11.12 -3.58
N ASP A 22 10.02 10.08 -3.05
CA ASP A 22 10.23 9.89 -1.63
C ASP A 22 11.09 11.01 -1.03
N ILE A 23 12.23 11.34 -1.66
CA ILE A 23 13.08 12.47 -1.26
C ILE A 23 12.29 13.78 -1.28
N ALA A 24 11.49 14.03 -2.32
CA ALA A 24 10.67 15.24 -2.40
C ALA A 24 9.62 15.31 -1.28
N LEU A 25 8.95 14.19 -0.98
CA LEU A 25 7.94 14.10 0.07
C LEU A 25 8.56 14.33 1.45
N VAL A 26 9.68 13.67 1.75
CA VAL A 26 10.44 13.86 2.99
C VAL A 26 10.96 15.30 3.09
N ALA A 27 11.46 15.90 2.00
CA ALA A 27 11.91 17.28 2.00
C ALA A 27 10.77 18.27 2.31
N ILE A 28 9.58 18.06 1.74
CA ILE A 28 8.38 18.87 2.04
C ILE A 28 7.98 18.72 3.52
N PHE A 29 8.01 17.50 4.04
CA PHE A 29 7.71 17.22 5.44
C PHE A 29 8.70 17.92 6.37
N VAL A 30 10.01 17.74 6.16
CA VAL A 30 11.07 18.37 6.94
C VAL A 30 10.99 19.89 6.84
N TYR A 31 10.73 20.45 5.65
CA TYR A 31 10.53 21.89 5.47
C TYR A 31 9.39 22.40 6.34
N THR A 32 8.23 21.73 6.30
CA THR A 32 7.03 22.11 7.06
C THR A 32 7.32 22.11 8.55
N VAL A 33 7.98 21.06 9.06
CA VAL A 33 8.41 20.96 10.45
C VAL A 33 9.36 22.10 10.81
N LEU A 34 10.41 22.32 10.03
CA LEU A 34 11.40 23.39 10.30
C LEU A 34 10.76 24.79 10.27
N THR A 35 9.83 25.06 9.36
CA THR A 35 9.10 26.33 9.34
C THR A 35 8.22 26.50 10.56
N TRP A 36 7.59 25.43 11.03
CA TRP A 36 6.73 25.46 12.21
C TRP A 36 7.53 25.76 13.48
N PHE A 37 8.69 25.11 13.65
CA PHE A 37 9.60 25.36 14.78
C PHE A 37 10.27 26.74 14.74
N LYS A 38 10.37 27.38 13.57
CA LYS A 38 10.94 28.73 13.44
C LYS A 38 10.01 29.80 14.03
N GLU A 39 8.70 29.58 13.97
CA GLU A 39 7.69 30.54 14.44
C GLU A 39 7.34 30.34 15.93
N THR A 40 7.43 29.12 16.45
CA THR A 40 7.23 28.83 17.88
C THR A 40 8.46 29.24 18.71
N THR A 41 8.26 29.64 19.97
CA THR A 41 9.34 29.96 20.94
C THR A 41 10.28 28.77 21.26
N SER A 42 10.05 27.60 20.66
CA SER A 42 10.68 26.31 20.93
C SER A 42 12.04 26.08 20.25
N ARG A 43 12.84 27.13 20.00
CA ARG A 43 14.19 26.98 19.41
C ARG A 43 15.08 26.04 20.22
N SER A 44 14.94 26.04 21.54
CA SER A 44 15.69 25.16 22.45
C SER A 44 15.39 23.67 22.23
N VAL A 45 14.16 23.32 21.88
CA VAL A 45 13.75 21.94 21.60
C VAL A 45 14.46 21.43 20.35
N LEU A 46 14.50 22.25 19.29
CA LEU A 46 15.14 21.90 18.04
C LEU A 46 16.66 21.68 18.22
N VAL A 47 17.32 22.56 18.99
CA VAL A 47 18.74 22.40 19.33
C VAL A 47 18.98 21.13 20.15
N GLY A 48 18.12 20.83 21.12
CA GLY A 48 18.21 19.63 21.94
C GLY A 48 18.07 18.34 21.13
N VAL A 49 17.03 18.24 20.29
CA VAL A 49 16.81 17.09 19.40
C VAL A 49 17.95 16.94 18.39
N GLY A 50 18.43 18.05 17.83
CA GLY A 50 19.55 18.05 16.89
C GLY A 50 20.85 17.56 17.52
N LEU A 51 21.18 18.01 18.74
CA LEU A 51 22.35 17.53 19.48
C LEU A 51 22.22 16.04 19.81
N LEU A 52 21.06 15.60 20.30
CA LEU A 52 20.81 14.20 20.62
C LEU A 52 20.99 13.31 19.38
N THR A 53 20.47 13.76 18.23
CA THR A 53 20.60 13.08 16.93
C THR A 53 22.05 13.02 16.47
N LEU A 54 22.81 14.10 16.61
CA LEU A 54 24.23 14.14 16.28
C LEU A 54 25.03 13.12 17.11
N VAL A 55 24.76 13.05 18.42
CA VAL A 55 25.44 12.10 19.33
C VAL A 55 25.04 10.66 19.00
N TYR A 56 23.78 10.40 18.65
CA TYR A 56 23.34 9.09 18.16
C TYR A 56 24.10 8.66 16.91
N PHE A 57 24.24 9.55 15.93
CA PHE A 57 25.02 9.25 14.72
C PHE A 57 26.50 9.01 15.03
N ALA A 58 27.10 9.78 15.95
CA ALA A 58 28.46 9.54 16.40
C ALA A 58 28.60 8.17 17.10
N ALA A 59 27.66 7.81 17.97
CA ALA A 59 27.64 6.51 18.65
C ALA A 59 27.52 5.35 17.65
N ARG A 60 26.69 5.51 16.62
CA ARG A 60 26.56 4.52 15.55
C ARG A 60 27.83 4.43 14.69
N ALA A 61 28.46 5.55 14.36
CA ALA A 61 29.72 5.57 13.61
C ALA A 61 30.89 4.91 14.36
N LEU A 62 30.81 4.86 15.70
CA LEU A 62 31.78 4.21 16.58
C LEU A 62 31.36 2.78 17.00
N ASP A 63 30.31 2.21 16.38
CA ASP A 63 29.76 0.88 16.68
C ASP A 63 29.40 0.66 18.17
N MET A 64 28.98 1.73 18.87
CA MET A 64 28.63 1.68 20.29
C MET A 64 27.22 1.10 20.51
N PHE A 65 27.08 -0.22 20.40
CA PHE A 65 25.80 -0.93 20.46
C PHE A 65 24.90 -0.51 21.65
N MET A 66 25.44 -0.50 22.87
CA MET A 66 24.68 -0.16 24.09
C MET A 66 24.16 1.28 24.03
N THR A 67 24.99 2.21 23.55
CA THR A 67 24.64 3.63 23.44
C THR A 67 23.56 3.84 22.38
N VAL A 68 23.68 3.16 21.23
CA VAL A 68 22.66 3.18 20.16
C VAL A 68 21.33 2.66 20.69
N PHE A 69 21.32 1.53 21.41
CA PHE A 69 20.12 0.97 22.03
C PHE A 69 19.49 1.92 23.06
N LEU A 70 20.30 2.51 23.93
CA LEU A 70 19.84 3.50 24.92
C LEU A 70 19.19 4.71 24.24
N PHE A 71 19.85 5.27 23.21
CA PHE A 71 19.29 6.40 22.47
C PHE A 71 17.98 6.03 21.78
N GLN A 72 17.85 4.84 21.18
CA GLN A 72 16.60 4.39 20.57
C GLN A 72 15.46 4.35 21.60
N ALA A 73 15.71 3.83 22.81
CA ALA A 73 14.73 3.83 23.90
C ALA A 73 14.35 5.26 24.33
N VAL A 74 15.33 6.16 24.47
CA VAL A 74 15.09 7.58 24.79
C VAL A 74 14.30 8.28 23.69
N PHE A 75 14.61 8.06 22.42
CA PHE A 75 13.88 8.60 21.28
C PHE A 75 12.42 8.15 21.28
N ALA A 76 12.14 6.89 21.62
CA ALA A 76 10.77 6.38 21.70
C ALA A 76 9.95 7.12 22.78
N VAL A 77 10.50 7.31 23.98
CA VAL A 77 9.84 8.07 25.05
C VAL A 77 9.70 9.55 24.69
N LEU A 78 10.74 10.13 24.10
CA LEU A 78 10.76 11.52 23.66
C LEU A 78 9.69 11.79 22.59
N LEU A 79 9.45 10.86 21.66
CA LEU A 79 8.40 10.95 20.66
C LEU A 79 7.02 11.10 21.31
N ILE A 80 6.72 10.26 22.31
CA ILE A 80 5.44 10.32 23.04
C ILE A 80 5.34 11.65 23.81
N ALA A 81 6.40 12.04 24.52
CA ALA A 81 6.44 13.31 25.25
C ALA A 81 6.23 14.52 24.31
N LEU A 82 6.83 14.48 23.12
CA LEU A 82 6.66 15.50 22.09
C LEU A 82 5.19 15.62 21.68
N VAL A 83 4.51 14.50 21.36
CA VAL A 83 3.09 14.52 20.98
C VAL A 83 2.22 15.11 22.10
N VAL A 84 2.50 14.77 23.36
CA VAL A 84 1.75 15.31 24.51
C VAL A 84 2.00 16.82 24.68
N VAL A 85 3.25 17.28 24.59
CA VAL A 85 3.59 18.70 24.74
C VAL A 85 3.04 19.53 23.57
N PHE A 86 3.08 18.99 22.35
CA PHE A 86 2.63 19.65 21.12
C PHE A 86 1.19 19.26 20.72
N GLN A 87 0.40 18.70 21.64
CA GLN A 87 -0.95 18.22 21.31
C GLN A 87 -1.84 19.36 20.77
N GLU A 88 -1.78 20.55 21.39
CA GLU A 88 -2.54 21.72 20.96
C GLU A 88 -2.12 22.20 19.57
N ASP A 89 -0.82 22.22 19.34
CA ASP A 89 -0.20 22.62 18.08
C ASP A 89 -0.60 21.67 16.94
N LEU A 90 -0.53 20.35 17.16
CA LEU A 90 -0.99 19.35 16.19
C LEU A 90 -2.47 19.54 15.84
N ARG A 91 -3.32 19.81 16.85
CA ARG A 91 -4.74 20.10 16.61
C ARG A 91 -4.94 21.36 15.76
N ARG A 92 -4.21 22.44 16.04
CA ARG A 92 -4.24 23.68 15.21
C ARG A 92 -3.82 23.39 13.78
N ALA A 93 -2.82 22.55 13.57
CA ALA A 93 -2.38 22.16 12.22
C ALA A 93 -3.49 21.44 11.45
N PHE A 94 -4.19 20.49 12.08
CA PHE A 94 -5.35 19.83 11.48
C PHE A 94 -6.52 20.79 11.21
N GLU A 95 -6.76 21.75 12.11
CA GLU A 95 -7.80 22.78 11.91
C GLU A 95 -7.47 23.65 10.68
N ARG A 96 -6.20 24.04 10.48
CA ARG A 96 -5.76 24.77 9.28
C ARG A 96 -5.86 23.93 8.00
N LEU A 97 -5.53 22.64 8.07
CA LEU A 97 -5.69 21.70 6.96
C LEU A 97 -7.16 21.48 6.60
N ALA A 98 -8.05 21.38 7.58
CA ALA A 98 -9.49 21.30 7.37
C ALA A 98 -10.05 22.59 6.75
N ALA A 99 -9.56 23.75 7.17
CA ALA A 99 -9.94 25.04 6.59
C ALA A 99 -9.60 25.15 5.09
N LEU A 100 -8.50 24.54 4.64
CA LEU A 100 -8.14 24.42 3.22
C LEU A 100 -9.12 23.53 2.42
N GLY A 101 -9.83 22.61 3.07
CA GLY A 101 -10.82 21.70 2.48
C GLY A 101 -12.19 22.32 2.21
N THR A 102 -12.53 23.44 2.86
CA THR A 102 -13.72 24.27 2.57
C THR A 102 -13.53 25.07 1.28
N VAL A 103 -13.44 24.35 0.17
CA VAL A 103 -13.15 24.83 -1.18
C VAL A 103 -14.37 25.50 -1.86
N THR A 104 -15.51 25.60 -1.18
CA THR A 104 -16.81 25.91 -1.79
C THR A 104 -17.08 27.39 -2.05
N ASP A 105 -16.28 28.32 -1.55
CA ASP A 105 -16.58 29.77 -1.60
C ASP A 105 -15.81 30.54 -2.69
N ARG A 106 -15.58 29.88 -3.84
CA ARG A 106 -14.54 30.25 -4.82
C ARG A 106 -14.85 31.37 -5.82
N LEU A 107 -15.98 32.07 -5.75
CA LEU A 107 -16.33 33.07 -6.76
C LEU A 107 -17.09 34.26 -6.17
N ARG A 108 -16.38 35.30 -5.73
CA ARG A 108 -16.86 36.69 -5.66
C ARG A 108 -15.70 37.65 -5.39
N PRO A 109 -15.30 38.47 -6.37
CA PRO A 109 -14.47 39.64 -6.15
C PRO A 109 -15.30 40.93 -6.20
N ALA A 110 -14.88 41.93 -5.41
CA ALA A 110 -15.18 43.37 -5.50
C ALA A 110 -16.07 44.03 -4.40
N THR A 111 -16.57 43.31 -3.40
CA THR A 111 -17.42 43.90 -2.34
C THR A 111 -16.64 44.37 -1.09
N GLU A 112 -15.51 43.72 -0.76
CA GLU A 112 -14.73 43.94 0.50
C GLU A 112 -14.35 45.40 0.82
N PHE A 113 -14.13 46.26 -0.19
CA PHE A 113 -13.77 47.66 0.06
C PHE A 113 -14.97 48.55 0.44
N ALA A 114 -16.18 48.23 -0.06
CA ALA A 114 -17.38 48.99 0.24
C ALA A 114 -17.86 48.76 1.69
N GLU A 115 -17.64 47.56 2.24
CA GLU A 115 -17.97 47.29 3.65
C GLU A 115 -16.98 47.95 4.63
N ILE A 116 -15.70 48.08 4.27
CA ILE A 116 -14.73 48.81 5.10
C ILE A 116 -15.13 50.27 5.22
N ASP A 117 -15.53 50.90 4.11
CA ASP A 117 -16.00 52.28 4.12
C ASP A 117 -17.25 52.45 4.99
N SER A 118 -18.18 51.50 4.90
CA SER A 118 -19.36 51.46 5.76
C SER A 118 -19.00 51.31 7.24
N LEU A 119 -18.05 50.43 7.60
CA LEU A 119 -17.60 50.26 8.99
C LEU A 119 -16.91 51.50 9.56
N VAL A 120 -16.11 52.20 8.74
CA VAL A 120 -15.45 53.45 9.13
C VAL A 120 -16.49 54.54 9.39
N GLU A 121 -17.49 54.67 8.52
CA GLU A 121 -18.60 55.62 8.69
C GLU A 121 -19.38 55.30 9.98
N ILE A 122 -19.79 54.04 10.17
CA ILE A 122 -20.55 53.60 11.35
C ILE A 122 -19.76 53.85 12.64
N ALA A 123 -18.49 53.47 12.69
CA ALA A 123 -17.66 53.71 13.87
C ALA A 123 -17.48 55.20 14.17
N SER A 124 -17.37 56.04 13.13
CA SER A 124 -17.27 57.49 13.27
C SER A 124 -18.57 58.11 13.80
N ASP A 125 -19.72 57.64 13.33
CA ASP A 125 -21.04 58.10 13.76
C ASP A 125 -21.35 57.68 15.20
N LEU A 126 -21.05 56.43 15.58
CA LEU A 126 -21.19 55.95 16.96
C LEU A 126 -20.27 56.74 17.90
N ALA A 127 -19.04 57.05 17.46
CA ALA A 127 -18.11 57.87 18.21
C ALA A 127 -18.63 59.30 18.43
N ALA A 128 -19.20 59.93 17.38
CA ALA A 128 -19.81 61.26 17.46
C ALA A 128 -21.02 61.28 18.40
N LYS A 129 -21.84 60.21 18.40
CA LYS A 129 -22.98 60.02 19.31
C LYS A 129 -22.56 59.58 20.71
N LYS A 130 -21.28 59.29 20.95
CA LYS A 130 -20.74 58.68 22.18
C LYS A 130 -21.44 57.37 22.57
N VAL A 131 -21.79 56.56 21.58
CA VAL A 131 -22.35 55.23 21.77
C VAL A 131 -21.22 54.21 21.81
N GLY A 132 -21.17 53.41 22.88
CA GLY A 132 -20.15 52.39 23.06
C GLY A 132 -20.34 51.23 22.09
N ALA A 133 -19.28 50.86 21.37
CA ALA A 133 -19.33 49.77 20.40
C ALA A 133 -18.07 48.90 20.46
N LEU A 134 -18.25 47.61 20.19
CA LEU A 134 -17.19 46.62 20.14
C LEU A 134 -17.42 45.71 18.93
N ILE A 135 -16.62 45.89 17.89
CA ILE A 135 -16.72 45.17 16.62
C ILE A 135 -15.46 44.35 16.43
N VAL A 136 -15.59 43.06 16.18
CA VAL A 136 -14.49 42.11 15.98
C VAL A 136 -14.47 41.66 14.54
N LEU A 137 -13.36 41.91 13.85
CA LEU A 137 -13.07 41.32 12.55
C LEU A 137 -12.21 40.07 12.75
N LYS A 138 -12.75 38.92 12.34
CA LYS A 138 -12.03 37.64 12.42
C LYS A 138 -10.79 37.63 11.51
N GLY A 139 -9.70 37.06 12.01
CA GLY A 139 -8.48 36.78 11.26
C GLY A 139 -8.47 35.34 10.70
N GLU A 140 -7.29 34.71 10.70
CA GLU A 140 -7.12 33.31 10.31
C GLU A 140 -7.53 32.33 11.43
N GLU A 141 -7.42 32.74 12.70
CA GLU A 141 -7.71 31.86 13.83
C GLU A 141 -9.22 31.79 14.14
N PRO A 142 -9.77 30.59 14.41
CA PRO A 142 -11.16 30.45 14.80
C PRO A 142 -11.41 31.09 16.18
N LEU A 143 -12.48 31.91 16.27
CA LEU A 143 -12.81 32.66 17.49
C LEU A 143 -13.65 31.85 18.49
N ASP A 144 -14.24 30.73 18.07
CA ASP A 144 -15.19 29.92 18.84
C ASP A 144 -14.67 29.44 20.21
N ARG A 145 -13.35 29.40 20.38
CA ARG A 145 -12.68 28.98 21.63
C ARG A 145 -12.51 30.08 22.66
N HIS A 146 -12.60 31.33 22.21
CA HIS A 146 -12.33 32.50 23.03
C HIS A 146 -13.59 33.32 23.26
N VAL A 147 -14.63 33.06 22.48
CA VAL A 147 -15.88 33.79 22.52
C VAL A 147 -16.93 32.91 23.17
N ASP A 148 -17.53 33.42 24.23
CA ASP A 148 -18.63 32.77 24.93
C ASP A 148 -19.96 33.46 24.62
N GLY A 149 -21.04 32.68 24.56
CA GLY A 149 -22.38 33.20 24.33
C GLY A 149 -22.55 33.91 22.99
N GLY A 150 -23.39 34.96 22.99
CA GLY A 150 -23.81 35.66 21.79
C GLY A 150 -25.06 35.08 21.13
N ILE A 151 -25.71 35.92 20.33
CA ILE A 151 -26.89 35.56 19.55
C ILE A 151 -26.45 35.40 18.10
N PRO A 152 -26.58 34.20 17.50
CA PRO A 152 -26.21 33.98 16.11
C PRO A 152 -27.10 34.85 15.22
N MET A 153 -26.47 35.54 14.30
CA MET A 153 -27.12 36.40 13.33
C MET A 153 -26.40 36.20 12.02
N ASP A 154 -27.13 36.06 10.91
CA ASP A 154 -26.52 35.96 9.59
C ASP A 154 -26.91 37.19 8.77
N GLY A 155 -26.30 38.33 9.11
CA GLY A 155 -26.69 39.65 8.61
C GLY A 155 -25.62 40.29 7.74
N HIS A 156 -26.03 41.02 6.70
CA HIS A 156 -25.11 41.89 5.97
C HIS A 156 -24.74 43.10 6.82
N ILE A 157 -23.48 43.55 6.70
CA ILE A 157 -23.01 44.76 7.37
C ILE A 157 -23.78 45.96 6.81
N SER A 158 -24.51 46.65 7.67
CA SER A 158 -25.25 47.86 7.30
C SER A 158 -25.35 48.81 8.50
N LYS A 159 -25.39 50.10 8.21
CA LYS A 159 -25.48 51.16 9.23
C LYS A 159 -26.72 51.03 10.11
N PRO A 160 -27.95 50.81 9.59
CA PRO A 160 -29.13 50.65 10.43
C PRO A 160 -29.03 49.46 11.39
N LEU A 161 -28.41 48.36 10.95
CA LEU A 161 -28.26 47.15 11.76
C LEU A 161 -27.28 47.36 12.91
N LEU A 162 -26.09 47.90 12.63
CA LEU A 162 -25.09 48.15 13.67
C LEU A 162 -25.53 49.26 14.64
N ASP A 163 -26.21 50.31 14.16
CA ASP A 163 -26.82 51.34 15.02
C ASP A 163 -27.87 50.71 15.95
N SER A 164 -28.69 49.77 15.45
CA SER A 164 -29.71 49.09 16.27
C SER A 164 -29.12 48.11 17.29
N ILE A 165 -28.02 47.44 16.94
CA ILE A 165 -27.34 46.51 17.85
C ILE A 165 -26.67 47.27 18.98
N PHE A 166 -25.97 48.37 18.68
CA PHE A 166 -25.27 49.16 19.69
C PHE A 166 -26.16 50.21 20.39
N ASP A 167 -27.47 50.24 20.12
CA ASP A 167 -28.38 51.12 20.84
C ASP A 167 -28.37 50.80 22.35
N PRO A 168 -28.11 51.77 23.24
CA PRO A 168 -28.03 51.54 24.69
C PRO A 168 -29.29 50.96 25.34
N HIS A 169 -30.44 51.02 24.68
CA HIS A 169 -31.71 50.45 25.16
C HIS A 169 -32.00 49.06 24.57
N SER A 170 -31.21 48.61 23.60
CA SER A 170 -31.34 47.29 22.97
C SER A 170 -30.65 46.20 23.80
N MET A 171 -31.15 44.96 23.82
CA MET A 171 -30.43 43.86 24.47
C MET A 171 -29.10 43.50 23.75
N GLY A 172 -28.90 43.97 22.52
CA GLY A 172 -27.75 43.62 21.70
C GLY A 172 -26.45 44.40 21.99
N HIS A 173 -26.52 45.51 22.74
CA HIS A 173 -25.38 46.41 22.94
C HIS A 173 -24.36 45.92 23.97
N ASP A 174 -24.73 44.90 24.76
CA ASP A 174 -23.88 44.29 25.77
C ASP A 174 -23.09 43.14 25.15
N GLY A 175 -21.84 43.44 24.80
CA GLY A 175 -20.92 42.49 24.18
C GLY A 175 -20.40 42.94 22.82
N ALA A 176 -19.81 41.99 22.10
CA ALA A 176 -19.15 42.22 20.83
C ALA A 176 -20.01 41.76 19.64
N VAL A 177 -19.89 42.48 18.54
CA VAL A 177 -20.34 42.03 17.21
C VAL A 177 -19.18 41.34 16.52
N ILE A 178 -19.39 40.11 16.05
CA ILE A 178 -18.37 39.35 15.33
C ILE A 178 -18.71 39.33 13.85
N ILE A 179 -17.78 39.84 13.06
CA ILE A 179 -17.85 39.89 11.61
C ILE A 179 -16.89 38.84 11.04
N GLU A 180 -17.42 37.98 10.19
CA GLU A 180 -16.66 37.02 9.40
C GLU A 180 -16.91 37.29 7.91
N LYS A 181 -15.85 37.60 7.16
CA LYS A 181 -15.94 38.02 5.76
C LYS A 181 -16.85 39.27 5.64
N GLU A 182 -17.96 39.17 4.90
CA GLU A 182 -18.91 40.26 4.62
C GLU A 182 -20.16 40.21 5.51
N ARG A 183 -20.20 39.31 6.50
CA ARG A 183 -21.40 39.05 7.30
C ARG A 183 -21.10 39.19 8.79
N ILE A 184 -22.06 39.77 9.50
CA ILE A 184 -22.11 39.68 10.94
C ILE A 184 -22.58 38.26 11.24
N ARG A 185 -21.77 37.49 11.99
CA ARG A 185 -22.02 36.09 12.39
C ARG A 185 -22.81 35.99 13.70
N GLN A 186 -22.54 36.89 14.63
CA GLN A 186 -23.24 36.96 15.91
C GLN A 186 -23.02 38.32 16.57
N PHE A 187 -23.93 38.70 17.47
CA PHE A 187 -23.82 39.89 18.31
C PHE A 187 -23.98 39.52 19.79
N ALA A 188 -23.77 40.47 20.69
CA ALA A 188 -23.77 40.24 22.14
C ALA A 188 -22.78 39.14 22.59
N ALA A 189 -21.67 39.00 21.86
CA ALA A 189 -20.67 37.97 22.13
C ALA A 189 -19.74 38.38 23.27
N HIS A 190 -19.47 37.50 24.23
CA HIS A 190 -18.62 37.81 25.38
C HIS A 190 -17.17 37.46 25.05
N LEU A 191 -16.26 38.43 25.26
CA LEU A 191 -14.84 38.30 24.96
C LEU A 191 -14.02 38.19 26.26
N PRO A 192 -12.82 37.58 26.23
CA PRO A 192 -11.97 37.49 27.40
C PRO A 192 -11.41 38.88 27.74
N LEU A 193 -11.31 39.18 29.03
CA LEU A 193 -10.79 40.48 29.51
C LEU A 193 -9.28 40.41 29.75
N SER A 194 -8.53 41.33 29.15
CA SER A 194 -7.10 41.49 29.45
C SER A 194 -6.88 42.01 30.86
N LYS A 195 -5.84 41.48 31.52
CA LYS A 195 -5.36 41.94 32.84
C LYS A 195 -4.24 42.99 32.72
N ASN A 196 -3.87 43.37 31.50
CA ASN A 196 -2.72 44.25 31.24
C ASN A 196 -3.05 45.73 31.51
N LYS A 197 -2.94 46.13 32.79
CA LYS A 197 -3.23 47.50 33.25
C LYS A 197 -2.44 48.59 32.52
N LYS A 198 -1.24 48.30 32.00
CA LYS A 198 -0.41 49.28 31.28
C LYS A 198 -1.04 49.73 29.95
N GLN A 199 -1.69 48.81 29.24
CA GLN A 199 -2.35 49.10 27.96
C GLN A 199 -3.78 49.63 28.14
N ILE A 200 -4.49 49.12 29.15
CA ILE A 200 -5.88 49.50 29.44
C ILE A 200 -5.93 50.92 30.04
N GLY A 201 -5.01 51.27 30.94
CA GLY A 201 -5.03 52.56 31.62
C GLY A 201 -6.35 52.80 32.34
N THR A 202 -7.01 53.92 32.07
CA THR A 202 -8.33 54.30 32.62
C THR A 202 -9.51 53.92 31.72
N ARG A 203 -9.35 52.97 30.79
CA ARG A 203 -10.39 52.64 29.81
C ARG A 203 -11.36 51.58 30.35
N GLY A 204 -12.60 51.60 29.86
CA GLY A 204 -13.66 50.70 30.30
C GLY A 204 -13.55 49.26 29.78
N THR A 205 -14.53 48.44 30.18
CA THR A 205 -14.57 46.98 29.95
C THR A 205 -14.49 46.58 28.48
N ARG A 206 -15.10 47.33 27.55
CA ARG A 206 -15.00 47.08 26.10
C ARG A 206 -13.56 47.14 25.57
N HIS A 207 -12.73 48.02 26.13
CA HIS A 207 -11.31 48.09 25.75
C HIS A 207 -10.52 46.92 26.33
N SER A 208 -10.82 46.51 27.56
CA SER A 208 -10.23 45.32 28.18
C SER A 208 -10.60 44.05 27.44
N ALA A 209 -11.86 43.94 26.99
CA ALA A 209 -12.39 42.85 26.17
C ALA A 209 -11.70 42.77 24.81
N ALA A 210 -11.62 43.88 24.08
CA ALA A 210 -10.91 43.96 22.82
C ALA A 210 -9.42 43.59 22.95
N LEU A 211 -8.76 44.10 24.00
CA LEU A 211 -7.37 43.77 24.25
C LEU A 211 -7.20 42.29 24.58
N GLY A 212 -8.07 41.71 25.41
CA GLY A 212 -7.99 40.31 25.80
C GLY A 212 -8.20 39.38 24.61
N LEU A 213 -9.16 39.65 23.72
CA LEU A 213 -9.31 38.87 22.49
C LEU A 213 -8.07 38.99 21.58
N SER A 214 -7.48 40.18 21.48
CA SER A 214 -6.26 40.40 20.68
C SER A 214 -4.97 39.79 21.26
N GLU A 215 -5.01 39.31 22.51
CA GLU A 215 -3.91 38.59 23.16
C GLU A 215 -3.91 37.10 22.83
N VAL A 216 -5.10 36.53 22.58
CA VAL A 216 -5.31 35.09 22.36
C VAL A 216 -5.69 34.74 20.92
N SER A 217 -5.88 35.75 20.06
CA SER A 217 -6.20 35.58 18.65
C SER A 217 -5.57 36.66 17.77
N ASP A 218 -5.58 36.42 16.45
CA ASP A 218 -5.14 37.38 15.44
C ASP A 218 -6.23 38.37 14.99
N ALA A 219 -7.40 38.35 15.63
CA ALA A 219 -8.52 39.24 15.34
C ALA A 219 -8.17 40.73 15.50
N LEU A 220 -8.85 41.57 14.71
CA LEU A 220 -8.80 43.02 14.83
C LEU A 220 -10.09 43.50 15.51
N CYS A 221 -9.95 44.11 16.69
CA CYS A 221 -11.08 44.65 17.43
C CYS A 221 -11.15 46.17 17.29
N ILE A 222 -12.29 46.68 16.86
CA ILE A 222 -12.63 48.10 16.82
C ILE A 222 -13.46 48.41 18.07
N VAL A 223 -13.02 49.39 18.85
CA VAL A 223 -13.69 49.83 20.06
C VAL A 223 -14.04 51.30 19.95
N VAL A 224 -15.30 51.63 20.22
CA VAL A 224 -15.77 53.00 20.39
C VAL A 224 -16.06 53.25 21.86
N SER A 225 -15.45 54.29 22.43
CA SER A 225 -15.61 54.66 23.83
C SER A 225 -16.93 55.40 24.07
N GLU A 226 -17.78 54.87 24.96
CA GLU A 226 -19.03 55.53 25.39
C GLU A 226 -18.77 56.82 26.19
N GLU A 227 -17.66 56.89 26.93
CA GLU A 227 -17.35 58.07 27.75
C GLU A 227 -16.74 59.20 26.91
N ARG A 228 -15.84 58.83 25.99
CA ARG A 228 -14.94 59.78 25.32
C ARG A 228 -15.24 59.98 23.84
N GLY A 229 -16.06 59.12 23.22
CA GLY A 229 -16.27 59.14 21.76
C GLY A 229 -14.98 58.88 20.97
N GLU A 230 -14.03 58.14 21.54
CA GLU A 230 -12.75 57.82 20.90
C GLU A 230 -12.81 56.45 20.25
N ILE A 231 -12.27 56.32 19.03
CA ILE A 231 -12.09 55.04 18.35
C ILE A 231 -10.70 54.48 18.68
N SER A 232 -10.64 53.23 19.10
CA SER A 232 -9.41 52.50 19.36
C SER A 232 -9.41 51.15 18.63
N LEU A 233 -8.23 50.70 18.20
CA LEU A 233 -8.01 49.37 17.64
C LEU A 233 -7.19 48.51 18.61
N ALA A 234 -7.65 47.30 18.89
CA ALA A 234 -6.86 46.28 19.57
C ALA A 234 -6.43 45.21 18.57
N GLN A 235 -5.12 44.99 18.48
CA GLN A 235 -4.54 43.98 17.60
C GLN A 235 -3.18 43.52 18.17
N ARG A 236 -2.93 42.21 18.20
CA ARG A 236 -1.65 41.63 18.65
C ARG A 236 -1.20 42.19 20.01
N SER A 237 -2.10 42.13 20.99
CA SER A 237 -1.87 42.60 22.36
C SER A 237 -1.55 44.09 22.50
N LYS A 238 -1.86 44.93 21.50
CA LYS A 238 -1.64 46.37 21.53
C LYS A 238 -2.92 47.13 21.27
N LEU A 239 -3.22 48.10 22.13
CA LEU A 239 -4.36 49.01 21.99
C LEU A 239 -3.88 50.36 21.44
N THR A 240 -4.36 50.76 20.27
CA THR A 240 -3.94 52.00 19.58
C THR A 240 -5.15 52.90 19.35
N LYS A 241 -5.09 54.15 19.82
CA LYS A 241 -6.12 55.15 19.53
C LYS A 241 -5.99 55.62 18.08
N MET A 242 -7.11 55.71 17.36
CA MET A 242 -7.16 56.24 15.99
C MET A 242 -7.47 57.73 16.04
N GLY A 243 -6.62 58.55 15.39
CA GLY A 243 -6.79 60.00 15.38
C GLY A 243 -7.75 60.49 14.30
N THR A 244 -7.86 59.75 13.19
CA THR A 244 -8.68 60.14 12.03
C THR A 244 -9.41 58.94 11.40
N PRO A 245 -10.56 59.15 10.75
CA PRO A 245 -11.24 58.10 9.98
C PRO A 245 -10.36 57.51 8.86
N ALA A 246 -9.49 58.33 8.27
CA ALA A 246 -8.53 57.89 7.26
C ALA A 246 -7.48 56.91 7.83
N GLU A 247 -7.00 57.16 9.05
CA GLU A 247 -6.09 56.24 9.76
C GLU A 247 -6.79 54.90 10.02
N LEU A 248 -8.04 54.93 10.51
CA LEU A 248 -8.86 53.72 10.72
C LEU A 248 -9.03 52.93 9.42
N LYS A 249 -9.45 53.58 8.33
CA LYS A 249 -9.59 52.96 7.00
C LYS A 249 -8.29 52.28 6.56
N SER A 250 -7.16 52.97 6.66
CA SER A 250 -5.87 52.42 6.24
C SER A 250 -5.46 51.17 7.04
N ARG A 251 -5.81 51.12 8.32
CA ARG A 251 -5.56 49.97 9.19
C ARG A 251 -6.46 48.78 8.86
N LEU A 252 -7.75 49.03 8.60
CA LEU A 252 -8.71 48.01 8.20
C LEU A 252 -8.33 47.39 6.84
N VAL A 253 -8.02 48.21 5.84
CA VAL A 253 -7.55 47.73 4.52
C VAL A 253 -6.32 46.84 4.65
N ARG A 254 -5.31 47.27 5.41
CA ARG A 254 -4.09 46.48 5.63
C ARG A 254 -4.37 45.15 6.34
N PHE A 255 -5.34 45.13 7.27
CA PHE A 255 -5.77 43.91 7.93
C PHE A 255 -6.45 42.96 6.95
N CYS A 256 -7.37 43.48 6.14
CA CYS A 256 -8.10 42.67 5.16
C CYS A 256 -7.17 42.12 4.07
N GLU A 257 -6.30 42.93 3.47
CA GLU A 257 -5.33 42.47 2.45
C GLU A 257 -4.44 41.33 2.93
N LYS A 258 -4.13 41.33 4.24
CA LYS A 258 -3.27 40.32 4.84
C LYS A 258 -3.98 38.99 5.08
N HIS A 259 -5.20 39.01 5.62
CA HIS A 259 -5.91 37.80 6.06
C HIS A 259 -6.94 37.29 5.02
N TYR A 260 -7.32 38.15 4.07
CA TYR A 260 -8.20 37.85 2.94
C TYR A 260 -7.49 38.19 1.62
N PRO A 261 -6.36 37.54 1.30
CA PRO A 261 -5.58 37.87 0.12
C PRO A 261 -6.41 37.63 -1.15
N HIS A 262 -6.55 38.67 -1.96
CA HIS A 262 -7.08 38.54 -3.32
C HIS A 262 -6.26 37.49 -4.07
N ARG A 263 -6.94 36.50 -4.64
CA ARG A 263 -6.31 35.38 -5.36
C ARG A 263 -5.72 35.85 -6.69
N SER A 264 -4.60 36.57 -6.63
CA SER A 264 -3.82 36.98 -7.80
C SER A 264 -2.82 35.89 -8.20
N ARG A 265 -2.62 35.72 -9.50
CA ARG A 265 -1.87 34.66 -10.20
C ARG A 265 -0.37 34.50 -9.84
N SER A 266 0.19 35.26 -8.89
CA SER A 266 1.64 35.29 -8.59
C SER A 266 2.08 34.42 -7.39
N PHE A 267 1.41 33.29 -7.16
CA PHE A 267 1.69 32.41 -6.01
C PHE A 267 3.03 31.66 -6.12
N PHE A 268 3.38 31.18 -7.32
CA PHE A 268 4.57 30.34 -7.52
C PHE A 268 5.91 31.09 -7.31
N SER A 269 6.01 32.36 -7.70
CA SER A 269 7.26 33.13 -7.60
C SER A 269 7.59 33.52 -6.14
N ARG A 270 6.58 33.82 -5.32
CA ARG A 270 6.74 34.05 -3.87
C ARG A 270 7.04 32.76 -3.12
N LEU A 271 6.34 31.67 -3.47
CA LEU A 271 6.55 30.36 -2.85
C LEU A 271 7.95 29.82 -3.09
N VAL A 272 8.64 30.18 -4.19
CA VAL A 272 10.03 29.78 -4.44
C VAL A 272 11.02 30.69 -3.71
N ARG A 273 10.76 32.01 -3.63
CA ARG A 273 11.74 33.02 -3.21
C ARG A 273 11.81 33.29 -1.70
N GLU A 274 10.77 32.98 -0.93
CA GLU A 274 10.81 33.09 0.53
C GLU A 274 11.45 31.85 1.19
N ASN A 275 12.23 32.05 2.28
CA ASN A 275 12.81 30.97 3.10
C ASN A 275 13.70 29.95 2.34
N ALA A 276 14.45 30.39 1.32
CA ALA A 276 15.34 29.53 0.53
C ALA A 276 16.34 28.70 1.38
N LEU A 277 16.86 29.28 2.47
CA LEU A 277 17.78 28.58 3.38
C LEU A 277 17.13 27.36 4.06
N LEU A 278 15.87 27.48 4.48
CA LEU A 278 15.16 26.35 5.10
C LEU A 278 14.85 25.26 4.09
N LYS A 279 14.56 25.63 2.83
CA LYS A 279 14.31 24.67 1.75
C LYS A 279 15.58 23.88 1.41
N CYS A 280 16.70 24.57 1.24
CA CYS A 280 17.98 23.93 0.99
C CYS A 280 18.38 23.03 2.18
N ALA A 281 18.18 23.50 3.42
CA ALA A 281 18.44 22.68 4.61
C ALA A 281 17.53 21.44 4.68
N SER A 282 16.24 21.58 4.37
CA SER A 282 15.30 20.45 4.35
C SER A 282 15.62 19.43 3.25
N LEU A 283 16.04 19.89 2.07
CA LEU A 283 16.45 19.01 0.97
C LEU A 283 17.75 18.28 1.31
N ALA A 284 18.73 18.98 1.90
CA ALA A 284 19.97 18.36 2.36
C ALA A 284 19.71 17.29 3.44
N LEU A 285 18.86 17.59 4.43
CA LEU A 285 18.45 16.64 5.46
C LEU A 285 17.72 15.42 4.87
N ALA A 286 16.81 15.64 3.92
CA ALA A 286 16.10 14.56 3.24
C ALA A 286 17.06 13.65 2.46
N CYS A 287 18.02 14.22 1.72
CA CYS A 287 19.03 13.45 1.00
C CYS A 287 19.93 12.64 1.95
N VAL A 288 20.36 13.23 3.07
CA VAL A 288 21.16 12.52 4.09
C VAL A 288 20.36 11.38 4.72
N ALA A 289 19.10 11.64 5.09
CA ALA A 289 18.22 10.61 5.65
C ALA A 289 17.97 9.47 4.66
N TRP A 290 17.67 9.79 3.40
CA TRP A 290 17.46 8.80 2.34
C TRP A 290 18.73 7.97 2.11
N SER A 291 19.89 8.62 2.00
CA SER A 291 21.18 7.93 1.82
C SER A 291 21.50 7.01 3.00
N PHE A 292 21.09 7.36 4.22
CA PHE A 292 21.39 6.55 5.40
C PHE A 292 20.43 5.36 5.54
N ILE A 293 19.15 5.54 5.22
CA ILE A 293 18.11 4.52 5.37
C ILE A 293 18.18 3.50 4.23
N VAL A 294 18.35 3.96 2.98
CA VAL A 294 18.37 3.08 1.81
C VAL A 294 19.65 2.27 1.71
N TYR A 295 20.78 2.82 2.19
CA TYR A 295 22.06 2.10 2.20
C TYR A 295 22.07 0.89 3.15
N ASP A 296 21.20 0.90 4.17
CA ASP A 296 21.12 -0.13 5.20
C ASP A 296 20.03 -1.19 4.91
N ALA A 297 19.41 -1.16 3.72
CA ALA A 297 18.45 -2.17 3.32
C ALA A 297 19.17 -3.50 3.04
N GLU A 298 19.43 -4.27 4.10
CA GLU A 298 19.96 -5.62 4.02
C GLU A 298 19.08 -6.46 3.06
N THR A 299 19.67 -6.91 1.95
CA THR A 299 19.04 -7.89 1.07
C THR A 299 18.95 -9.22 1.80
N ILE A 300 17.74 -9.77 1.90
CA ILE A 300 17.54 -11.08 2.53
C ILE A 300 17.94 -12.21 1.57
N GLN A 301 18.43 -13.32 2.12
CA GLN A 301 18.71 -14.54 1.37
C GLN A 301 17.66 -15.60 1.69
N GLN A 302 17.00 -16.15 0.67
CA GLN A 302 16.02 -17.21 0.83
C GLN A 302 16.29 -18.35 -0.14
N THR A 303 16.19 -19.59 0.35
CA THR A 303 16.29 -20.80 -0.47
C THR A 303 14.89 -21.24 -0.91
N VAL A 304 14.69 -21.35 -2.22
CA VAL A 304 13.45 -21.79 -2.86
C VAL A 304 13.70 -23.10 -3.60
N LEU A 305 12.70 -23.99 -3.61
CA LEU A 305 12.69 -25.21 -4.42
C LEU A 305 12.15 -24.87 -5.80
N VAL A 306 12.96 -25.10 -6.82
CA VAL A 306 12.66 -24.75 -8.21
C VAL A 306 12.51 -26.05 -9.02
N PRO A 307 11.38 -26.27 -9.70
CA PRO A 307 11.19 -27.46 -10.52
C PRO A 307 12.09 -27.44 -11.77
N ILE A 308 12.52 -28.63 -12.18
CA ILE A 308 13.29 -28.86 -13.42
C ILE A 308 12.36 -29.47 -14.46
N GLU A 309 12.04 -28.70 -15.49
CA GLU A 309 11.22 -29.14 -16.61
C GLU A 309 12.12 -29.57 -17.77
N PHE A 310 12.01 -30.85 -18.15
CA PHE A 310 12.71 -31.40 -19.29
C PHE A 310 11.83 -31.31 -20.54
N VAL A 311 12.28 -30.56 -21.53
CA VAL A 311 11.56 -30.44 -22.81
C VAL A 311 12.14 -31.46 -23.78
N ASN A 312 11.38 -32.51 -24.06
CA ASN A 312 11.75 -33.50 -25.07
C ASN A 312 10.76 -33.48 -26.24
N LYS A 313 11.23 -33.11 -27.45
CA LYS A 313 10.42 -33.12 -28.67
C LYS A 313 10.58 -34.43 -29.46
N ARG A 314 11.60 -35.24 -29.16
CA ARG A 314 11.81 -36.58 -29.74
C ARG A 314 11.10 -37.62 -28.86
N SER A 315 9.91 -38.06 -29.25
CA SER A 315 9.06 -39.02 -28.52
C SER A 315 9.69 -40.42 -28.29
N GLU A 316 10.92 -40.66 -28.77
CA GLU A 316 11.65 -41.92 -28.64
C GLU A 316 12.54 -42.02 -27.39
N LEU A 317 12.76 -40.91 -26.66
CA LEU A 317 13.65 -40.85 -25.50
C LEU A 317 12.87 -40.67 -24.19
N VAL A 318 13.20 -41.48 -23.18
CA VAL A 318 12.63 -41.41 -21.83
C VAL A 318 13.75 -41.21 -20.82
N ILE A 319 13.47 -40.37 -19.81
CA ILE A 319 14.37 -40.05 -18.70
C ILE A 319 14.21 -41.12 -17.62
N ASP A 320 15.30 -41.56 -17.02
CA ASP A 320 15.27 -42.48 -15.86
C ASP A 320 14.66 -41.80 -14.62
N ASP A 321 13.89 -42.54 -13.82
CA ASP A 321 13.19 -42.02 -12.63
C ASP A 321 14.15 -41.55 -11.52
N ALA A 322 15.43 -41.90 -11.63
CA ALA A 322 16.48 -41.53 -10.68
C ALA A 322 16.96 -40.07 -10.82
N THR A 323 16.52 -39.34 -11.85
CA THR A 323 16.91 -37.94 -12.05
C THR A 323 16.09 -37.00 -11.13
N PRO A 324 16.75 -36.11 -10.35
CA PRO A 324 16.04 -35.19 -9.46
C PRO A 324 15.16 -34.19 -10.22
N GLY A 325 13.89 -34.08 -9.83
CA GLY A 325 12.91 -33.18 -10.43
C GLY A 325 12.91 -31.75 -9.88
N GLU A 326 13.68 -31.47 -8.82
CA GLU A 326 13.75 -30.15 -8.17
C GLU A 326 15.21 -29.78 -7.83
N ALA A 327 15.51 -28.48 -7.89
CA ALA A 327 16.78 -27.90 -7.47
C ALA A 327 16.56 -26.84 -6.39
N ARG A 328 17.48 -26.77 -5.42
CA ARG A 328 17.50 -25.73 -4.38
C ARG A 328 18.26 -24.52 -4.88
N VAL A 329 17.57 -23.39 -5.00
CA VAL A 329 18.14 -22.11 -5.44
C VAL A 329 18.07 -21.12 -4.29
N THR A 330 19.24 -20.59 -3.91
CA THR A 330 19.35 -19.49 -2.93
C THR A 330 19.43 -18.18 -3.67
N LEU A 331 18.41 -17.35 -3.46
CA LEU A 331 18.24 -16.04 -4.07
C LEU A 331 18.52 -14.98 -3.00
N SER A 332 19.10 -13.85 -3.42
CA SER A 332 19.28 -12.65 -2.60
C SER A 332 18.53 -11.47 -3.20
N GLY A 333 17.72 -10.76 -2.42
CA GLY A 333 16.90 -9.64 -2.89
C GLY A 333 16.17 -8.92 -1.76
N TYR A 334 15.31 -7.97 -2.10
CA TYR A 334 14.49 -7.25 -1.12
C TYR A 334 13.32 -8.11 -0.63
N GLN A 335 12.94 -7.97 0.65
CA GLN A 335 11.84 -8.73 1.27
C GLN A 335 10.53 -8.68 0.45
N ARG A 336 10.25 -7.55 -0.20
CA ARG A 336 9.01 -7.35 -0.99
C ARG A 336 8.97 -8.25 -2.22
N THR A 337 10.11 -8.51 -2.84
CA THR A 337 10.22 -9.35 -4.03
C THR A 337 9.94 -10.81 -3.70
N PHE A 338 10.43 -11.30 -2.56
CA PHE A 338 10.13 -12.65 -2.08
C PHE A 338 8.66 -12.87 -1.73
N ASN A 339 7.96 -11.83 -1.26
CA ASN A 339 6.53 -11.93 -0.94
C ASN A 339 5.65 -12.02 -2.19
N LEU A 340 6.14 -11.58 -3.35
CA LEU A 340 5.42 -11.59 -4.62
C LEU A 340 5.83 -12.76 -5.54
N LEU A 341 6.92 -13.45 -5.19
CA LEU A 341 7.48 -14.55 -5.97
C LEU A 341 6.58 -15.79 -5.89
N GLU A 342 5.99 -16.20 -7.01
CA GLU A 342 5.27 -17.46 -7.08
C GLU A 342 6.20 -18.61 -7.48
N PRO A 343 5.96 -19.85 -7.00
CA PRO A 343 6.76 -21.02 -7.41
C PRO A 343 6.78 -21.32 -8.92
N ARG A 344 5.90 -20.68 -9.70
CA ARG A 344 5.79 -20.85 -11.16
C ARG A 344 6.72 -19.94 -11.96
N ASP A 345 7.19 -18.86 -11.35
CA ASP A 345 8.02 -17.83 -11.99
C ASP A 345 9.48 -18.28 -12.11
N LEU A 346 9.85 -19.34 -11.38
CA LEU A 346 11.17 -19.95 -11.38
C LEU A 346 11.07 -21.35 -11.97
N LYS A 347 11.72 -21.56 -13.12
CA LYS A 347 11.82 -22.88 -13.75
C LYS A 347 13.19 -23.08 -14.36
N PHE A 348 13.73 -24.28 -14.22
CA PHE A 348 14.84 -24.73 -15.05
C PHE A 348 14.28 -25.44 -16.27
N VAL A 349 14.47 -24.86 -17.46
CA VAL A 349 14.10 -25.50 -18.72
C VAL A 349 15.35 -26.11 -19.34
N ILE A 350 15.37 -27.43 -19.45
CA ILE A 350 16.47 -28.16 -20.09
C ILE A 350 15.93 -28.77 -21.39
N ASP A 351 16.49 -28.35 -22.52
CA ASP A 351 16.16 -28.94 -23.82
C ASP A 351 16.94 -30.25 -24.00
N LEU A 352 16.21 -31.36 -24.11
CA LEU A 352 16.81 -32.69 -24.28
C LEU A 352 17.07 -33.07 -25.75
N ASN A 353 16.71 -32.22 -26.72
CA ASN A 353 16.79 -32.57 -28.14
C ASN A 353 18.23 -32.63 -28.68
N GLU A 354 19.17 -32.03 -27.95
CA GLU A 354 20.60 -32.01 -28.28
C GLU A 354 21.33 -33.29 -27.82
N PHE A 355 20.67 -34.16 -27.05
CA PHE A 355 21.28 -35.34 -26.44
C PHE A 355 20.77 -36.64 -27.06
N ASP A 356 21.70 -37.56 -27.31
CA ASP A 356 21.41 -38.92 -27.79
C ASP A 356 21.32 -39.92 -26.61
N GLU A 357 21.02 -41.19 -26.89
CA GLU A 357 20.94 -42.25 -25.87
C GLU A 357 22.25 -42.39 -25.07
N GLY A 358 22.17 -42.39 -23.73
CA GLY A 358 23.35 -42.48 -22.86
C GLY A 358 23.23 -41.68 -21.56
N SER A 359 24.33 -41.66 -20.80
CA SER A 359 24.46 -40.86 -19.57
C SER A 359 25.09 -39.50 -19.92
N HIS A 360 24.39 -38.42 -19.62
CA HIS A 360 24.82 -37.05 -19.87
C HIS A 360 24.92 -36.28 -18.57
N ARG A 361 25.94 -35.42 -18.49
CA ARG A 361 26.18 -34.56 -17.33
C ARG A 361 25.82 -33.13 -17.71
N LEU A 362 24.74 -32.61 -17.13
CA LEU A 362 24.21 -31.28 -17.43
C LEU A 362 24.58 -30.30 -16.33
N GLN A 363 25.07 -29.12 -16.69
CA GLN A 363 25.34 -28.03 -15.75
C GLN A 363 24.12 -27.11 -15.67
N LEU A 364 23.71 -26.78 -14.45
CA LEU A 364 22.65 -25.81 -14.18
C LEU A 364 23.29 -24.42 -14.09
N ASP A 365 23.59 -23.83 -15.25
CA ASP A 365 24.37 -22.59 -15.32
C ASP A 365 23.53 -21.34 -14.97
N GLU A 366 22.30 -21.21 -15.50
CA GLU A 366 21.43 -20.05 -15.22
C GLU A 366 19.95 -20.45 -15.19
N VAL A 367 19.26 -20.18 -14.08
CA VAL A 367 17.79 -20.22 -14.05
C VAL A 367 17.30 -19.14 -15.02
N GLN A 368 16.47 -19.50 -15.99
CA GLN A 368 15.78 -18.49 -16.78
C GLN A 368 14.73 -17.81 -15.88
N LEU A 369 15.14 -16.69 -15.28
CA LEU A 369 14.25 -15.82 -14.51
C LEU A 369 13.34 -15.10 -15.51
N GLN A 370 12.09 -15.54 -15.63
CA GLN A 370 11.08 -14.72 -16.29
C GLN A 370 10.81 -13.50 -15.39
N ASP A 371 11.06 -12.31 -15.93
CA ASP A 371 10.62 -11.00 -15.44
C ASP A 371 11.17 -10.41 -14.12
N GLU A 372 11.96 -11.13 -13.31
CA GLU A 372 12.45 -10.62 -12.01
C GLU A 372 13.89 -10.07 -12.05
N LYS A 373 14.07 -8.80 -12.42
CA LYS A 373 15.39 -8.10 -12.47
C LYS A 373 16.02 -7.81 -11.10
N ASP A 374 15.25 -7.90 -10.02
CA ASP A 374 15.66 -7.48 -8.67
C ASP A 374 16.19 -8.65 -7.80
N LEU A 375 16.25 -9.88 -8.34
CA LEU A 375 16.76 -11.08 -7.65
C LEU A 375 18.13 -11.50 -8.18
N LYS A 376 19.08 -11.72 -7.27
CA LYS A 376 20.41 -12.28 -7.61
C LYS A 376 20.53 -13.72 -7.12
N ILE A 377 20.94 -14.62 -8.01
CA ILE A 377 21.20 -16.02 -7.64
C ILE A 377 22.55 -16.08 -6.92
N THR A 378 22.53 -16.50 -5.65
CA THR A 378 23.74 -16.66 -4.85
C THR A 378 24.28 -18.09 -4.93
N ARG A 379 23.39 -19.08 -4.91
CA ARG A 379 23.79 -20.50 -4.89
C ARG A 379 22.74 -21.41 -5.52
N VAL A 380 23.18 -22.33 -6.37
CA VAL A 380 22.34 -23.41 -6.94
C VAL A 380 22.87 -24.76 -6.46
N SER A 381 21.98 -25.64 -6.03
CA SER A 381 22.30 -26.99 -5.57
C SER A 381 21.25 -28.01 -6.05
N PRO A 382 21.63 -29.07 -6.77
CA PRO A 382 22.97 -29.37 -7.29
C PRO A 382 23.36 -28.46 -8.47
N ARG A 383 24.67 -28.24 -8.71
CA ARG A 383 25.14 -27.52 -9.91
C ARG A 383 25.19 -28.41 -11.16
N VAL A 384 25.20 -29.71 -10.95
CA VAL A 384 25.39 -30.72 -11.97
C VAL A 384 24.34 -31.81 -11.75
N ILE A 385 23.66 -32.19 -12.83
CA ILE A 385 22.68 -33.27 -12.83
C ILE A 385 23.12 -34.31 -13.84
N ASP A 386 23.19 -35.56 -13.39
CA ASP A 386 23.40 -36.70 -14.27
C ASP A 386 22.03 -37.17 -14.78
N VAL A 387 21.83 -37.08 -16.10
CA VAL A 387 20.60 -37.47 -16.78
C VAL A 387 20.90 -38.70 -17.63
N VAL A 388 20.14 -39.77 -17.42
CA VAL A 388 20.26 -41.00 -18.21
C VAL A 388 19.08 -41.08 -19.16
N LEU A 389 19.38 -41.04 -20.47
CA LEU A 389 18.39 -41.12 -21.54
C LEU A 389 18.36 -42.52 -22.11
N HIS A 390 17.15 -43.09 -22.14
CA HIS A 390 16.89 -44.41 -22.68
C HIS A 390 16.03 -44.33 -23.94
N ARG A 391 16.39 -45.09 -24.96
CA ARG A 391 15.54 -45.23 -26.14
C ARG A 391 14.40 -46.20 -25.86
N GLN A 392 13.17 -45.71 -25.99
CA GLN A 392 11.97 -46.53 -25.91
C GLN A 392 11.68 -47.13 -27.29
N VAL A 393 11.28 -48.40 -27.33
CA VAL A 393 10.87 -49.09 -28.55
C VAL A 393 9.43 -49.54 -28.37
N SER A 394 8.62 -49.34 -29.40
CA SER A 394 7.25 -49.86 -29.46
C SER A 394 7.25 -51.25 -30.08
N MET A 395 6.58 -52.22 -29.45
CA MET A 395 6.36 -53.57 -29.99
C MET A 395 4.91 -53.98 -29.75
N GLU A 396 4.33 -54.75 -30.67
CA GLU A 396 3.05 -55.40 -30.45
C GLU A 396 3.26 -56.76 -29.77
N LEU A 397 2.66 -56.94 -28.60
CA LEU A 397 2.65 -58.23 -27.90
C LEU A 397 1.33 -58.95 -28.12
N THR A 398 1.40 -60.29 -28.25
CA THR A 398 0.20 -61.13 -28.40
C THR A 398 -0.40 -61.39 -27.03
N VAL A 399 -1.71 -61.22 -26.90
CA VAL A 399 -2.42 -61.48 -25.64
C VAL A 399 -2.76 -62.96 -25.53
N GLU A 400 -2.36 -63.60 -24.43
CA GLU A 400 -2.75 -64.97 -24.08
C GLU A 400 -3.62 -64.97 -22.81
N PRO A 401 -4.91 -65.34 -22.90
CA PRO A 401 -5.77 -65.40 -21.74
C PRO A 401 -5.36 -66.54 -20.79
N THR A 402 -5.08 -66.21 -19.53
CA THR A 402 -4.84 -67.22 -18.48
C THR A 402 -6.19 -67.73 -17.99
N THR A 403 -6.36 -69.04 -17.84
CA THR A 403 -7.60 -69.65 -17.35
C THR A 403 -7.38 -70.50 -16.10
N ILE A 404 -8.39 -70.54 -15.22
CA ILE A 404 -8.43 -71.41 -14.04
C ILE A 404 -9.73 -72.21 -14.07
N GLY A 405 -9.64 -73.49 -13.70
CA GLY A 405 -10.80 -74.39 -13.65
C GLY A 405 -11.12 -75.03 -15.00
N ARG A 406 -12.27 -75.71 -15.08
CA ARG A 406 -12.80 -76.33 -16.30
C ARG A 406 -14.26 -75.93 -16.46
N VAL A 407 -14.72 -75.83 -17.70
CA VAL A 407 -16.14 -75.61 -17.98
C VAL A 407 -16.95 -76.79 -17.43
N PRO A 408 -18.05 -76.57 -16.69
CA PRO A 408 -18.85 -77.66 -16.13
C PRO A 408 -19.43 -78.60 -17.22
N PRO A 409 -19.33 -79.94 -17.06
CA PRO A 409 -20.01 -80.90 -17.93
C PRO A 409 -21.53 -80.64 -17.97
N PRO A 410 -22.23 -80.86 -19.10
CA PRO A 410 -21.81 -81.60 -20.30
C PRO A 410 -21.05 -80.75 -21.34
N ARG A 411 -20.71 -79.50 -21.04
CA ARG A 411 -20.23 -78.53 -22.04
C ARG A 411 -18.74 -78.66 -22.34
N ALA A 412 -18.35 -78.32 -23.57
CA ALA A 412 -16.95 -78.25 -23.99
C ALA A 412 -16.59 -76.80 -24.39
N LEU A 413 -15.40 -76.36 -23.96
CA LEU A 413 -14.81 -75.09 -24.40
C LEU A 413 -14.45 -75.19 -25.89
N VAL A 414 -14.93 -74.25 -26.70
CA VAL A 414 -14.66 -74.20 -28.14
C VAL A 414 -13.47 -73.30 -28.43
N SER A 415 -13.52 -72.06 -27.96
CA SER A 415 -12.49 -71.06 -28.22
C SER A 415 -12.45 -70.02 -27.09
N ILE A 416 -11.26 -69.45 -26.89
CA ILE A 416 -11.06 -68.26 -26.06
C ILE A 416 -10.28 -67.27 -26.93
N THR A 417 -10.89 -66.14 -27.24
CA THR A 417 -10.27 -65.14 -28.13
C THR A 417 -10.24 -63.77 -27.45
N PRO A 418 -9.05 -63.21 -27.21
CA PRO A 418 -8.91 -61.84 -26.71
C PRO A 418 -9.21 -60.81 -27.81
N ASN A 419 -9.86 -59.72 -27.42
CA ASN A 419 -10.13 -58.55 -28.25
C ASN A 419 -9.60 -57.28 -27.56
N PRO A 420 -8.54 -56.63 -28.08
CA PRO A 420 -7.77 -56.99 -29.28
C PRO A 420 -6.80 -58.17 -29.05
N PRO A 421 -6.44 -58.93 -30.10
CA PRO A 421 -5.52 -60.06 -29.99
C PRO A 421 -4.05 -59.64 -29.80
N LYS A 422 -3.73 -58.39 -30.15
CA LYS A 422 -2.41 -57.78 -29.99
C LYS A 422 -2.53 -56.43 -29.31
N VAL A 423 -1.55 -56.09 -28.47
CA VAL A 423 -1.51 -54.83 -27.74
C VAL A 423 -0.15 -54.19 -27.95
N GLY A 424 -0.15 -52.93 -28.37
CA GLY A 424 1.06 -52.13 -28.49
C GLY A 424 1.60 -51.78 -27.10
N VAL A 425 2.87 -52.08 -26.87
CA VAL A 425 3.59 -51.70 -25.66
C VAL A 425 4.85 -50.93 -26.00
N THR A 426 5.23 -50.00 -25.12
CA THR A 426 6.47 -49.26 -25.22
C THR A 426 7.35 -49.59 -24.02
N PHE A 427 8.59 -49.98 -24.27
CA PHE A 427 9.55 -50.38 -23.23
C PHE A 427 10.97 -49.92 -23.57
N ILE A 428 11.83 -49.83 -22.56
CA ILE A 428 13.23 -49.46 -22.73
C ILE A 428 13.97 -50.61 -23.43
N LYS A 429 14.60 -50.34 -24.58
CA LYS A 429 15.25 -51.37 -25.45
C LYS A 429 16.21 -52.31 -24.68
N LYS A 430 16.91 -51.79 -23.67
CA LYS A 430 17.88 -52.54 -22.85
C LYS A 430 17.21 -53.51 -21.86
N ARG A 431 15.96 -53.29 -21.49
CA ARG A 431 15.16 -54.14 -20.57
C ARG A 431 14.16 -55.01 -21.36
N ALA A 432 14.53 -55.41 -22.58
CA ALA A 432 13.65 -56.09 -23.53
C ALA A 432 12.87 -57.25 -22.91
N ILE A 433 11.58 -57.32 -23.23
CA ILE A 433 10.70 -58.40 -22.80
C ILE A 433 11.09 -59.66 -23.59
N GLY A 434 11.66 -60.65 -22.91
CA GLY A 434 12.10 -61.91 -23.54
C GLY A 434 10.98 -62.78 -24.11
N SER A 435 9.71 -62.44 -23.85
CA SER A 435 8.54 -63.15 -24.37
C SER A 435 7.62 -62.20 -25.11
N GLN A 436 7.20 -62.57 -26.32
CA GLN A 436 6.28 -61.78 -27.17
C GLN A 436 4.80 -61.91 -26.74
N ARG A 437 4.56 -62.27 -25.48
CA ARG A 437 3.25 -62.65 -24.94
C ARG A 437 2.95 -61.87 -23.67
N ILE A 438 1.73 -61.35 -23.55
CA ILE A 438 1.19 -60.77 -22.30
C ILE A 438 0.05 -61.66 -21.83
N TYR A 439 0.06 -61.99 -20.55
CA TYR A 439 -0.99 -62.77 -19.93
C TYR A 439 -2.06 -61.89 -19.31
N THR A 440 -3.31 -62.34 -19.36
CA THR A 440 -4.39 -61.72 -18.57
C THR A 440 -4.37 -62.23 -17.14
N GLU A 441 -5.03 -61.50 -16.24
CA GLU A 441 -5.48 -62.07 -14.97
C GLU A 441 -6.30 -63.35 -15.23
N PRO A 442 -6.24 -64.34 -14.33
CA PRO A 442 -6.84 -65.64 -14.57
C PRO A 442 -8.37 -65.57 -14.64
N ILE A 443 -8.93 -66.09 -15.73
CA ILE A 443 -10.37 -66.16 -15.96
C ILE A 443 -10.90 -67.50 -15.45
N ASP A 444 -11.85 -67.46 -14.51
CA ASP A 444 -12.48 -68.63 -13.91
C ASP A 444 -13.52 -69.25 -14.86
N LEU A 445 -13.20 -70.41 -15.43
CA LEU A 445 -14.05 -71.13 -16.38
C LEU A 445 -15.24 -71.83 -15.70
N GLY A 446 -15.23 -71.98 -14.38
CA GLY A 446 -16.32 -72.62 -13.63
C GLY A 446 -17.61 -71.79 -13.61
N LYS A 447 -17.51 -70.49 -13.89
CA LYS A 447 -18.62 -69.52 -13.85
C LYS A 447 -19.25 -69.24 -15.22
N ILE A 448 -18.83 -69.95 -16.26
CA ILE A 448 -19.23 -69.68 -17.64
C ILE A 448 -20.30 -70.69 -18.09
N ASP A 449 -21.57 -70.26 -18.04
CA ASP A 449 -22.72 -71.09 -18.42
C ASP A 449 -23.13 -70.98 -19.90
N LYS A 450 -22.82 -69.85 -20.54
CA LYS A 450 -23.08 -69.54 -21.95
C LYS A 450 -21.89 -68.79 -22.53
N SER A 451 -21.75 -68.81 -23.86
CA SER A 451 -20.74 -68.00 -24.54
C SER A 451 -20.91 -66.53 -24.14
N MET A 452 -19.87 -65.93 -23.56
CA MET A 452 -19.92 -64.57 -23.03
C MET A 452 -18.58 -63.85 -23.19
N THR A 453 -18.63 -62.53 -23.11
CA THR A 453 -17.43 -61.68 -23.08
C THR A 453 -17.09 -61.34 -21.64
N VAL A 454 -15.87 -61.66 -21.20
CA VAL A 454 -15.35 -61.35 -19.87
C VAL A 454 -14.31 -60.24 -19.97
N LYS A 455 -14.40 -59.23 -19.10
CA LYS A 455 -13.37 -58.19 -19.00
C LYS A 455 -12.22 -58.71 -18.14
N ALA A 456 -11.02 -58.75 -18.68
CA ALA A 456 -9.82 -59.22 -17.99
C ALA A 456 -8.72 -58.15 -18.05
N LYS A 457 -8.05 -57.92 -16.91
CA LYS A 457 -6.93 -56.98 -16.83
C LYS A 457 -5.64 -57.65 -17.33
N LEU A 458 -4.80 -56.89 -18.04
CA LEU A 458 -3.49 -57.35 -18.50
C LEU A 458 -2.48 -57.30 -17.36
N GLN A 459 -1.67 -58.35 -17.23
CA GLN A 459 -0.53 -58.37 -16.31
C GLN A 459 0.69 -57.77 -16.99
N LEU A 460 0.91 -56.47 -16.77
CA LEU A 460 2.05 -55.74 -17.31
C LEU A 460 3.28 -55.88 -16.39
N PRO A 461 4.47 -56.19 -16.92
CA PRO A 461 5.73 -56.08 -16.17
C PRO A 461 6.04 -54.65 -15.73
N GLN A 462 6.87 -54.47 -14.70
CA GLN A 462 7.12 -53.17 -14.03
C GLN A 462 7.75 -52.07 -14.92
N ASP A 463 8.21 -52.40 -16.14
CA ASP A 463 8.91 -51.48 -17.06
C ASP A 463 8.18 -51.27 -18.40
N VAL A 464 6.89 -51.64 -18.49
CA VAL A 464 6.14 -51.71 -19.75
C VAL A 464 4.91 -50.81 -19.69
N GLN A 465 4.84 -49.84 -20.60
CA GLN A 465 3.68 -48.95 -20.74
C GLN A 465 2.85 -49.32 -21.97
N LEU A 466 1.53 -49.23 -21.86
CA LEU A 466 0.62 -49.45 -22.98
C LEU A 466 0.67 -48.27 -23.95
N SER A 467 0.77 -48.55 -25.24
CA SER A 467 0.79 -47.55 -26.31
C SER A 467 -0.54 -47.48 -27.05
N GLY A 468 -0.85 -46.35 -27.66
CA GLY A 468 -1.99 -46.21 -28.58
C GLY A 468 -3.38 -46.14 -27.95
N GLY A 469 -3.50 -45.68 -26.69
CA GLY A 469 -4.80 -45.45 -26.04
C GLY A 469 -5.56 -46.72 -25.63
N VAL A 470 -4.88 -47.88 -25.65
CA VAL A 470 -5.44 -49.16 -25.23
C VAL A 470 -5.50 -49.20 -23.69
N SER A 471 -6.68 -49.53 -23.16
CA SER A 471 -6.88 -49.66 -21.71
C SER A 471 -6.20 -50.93 -21.18
N SER A 472 -5.79 -50.91 -19.91
CA SER A 472 -5.23 -52.08 -19.22
C SER A 472 -6.21 -53.23 -19.03
N THR A 473 -7.49 -53.02 -19.36
CA THR A 473 -8.55 -54.04 -19.37
C THR A 473 -9.00 -54.33 -20.79
N ILE A 474 -8.97 -55.60 -21.15
CA ILE A 474 -9.39 -56.10 -22.47
C ILE A 474 -10.61 -57.01 -22.36
N GLU A 475 -11.29 -57.24 -23.48
CA GLU A 475 -12.44 -58.13 -23.55
C GLU A 475 -12.03 -59.49 -24.11
N VAL A 476 -12.33 -60.56 -23.37
CA VAL A 476 -12.03 -61.94 -23.77
C VAL A 476 -13.35 -62.65 -24.05
N ARG A 477 -13.56 -63.06 -25.31
CA ARG A 477 -14.72 -63.85 -25.71
C ARG A 477 -14.46 -65.32 -25.43
N VAL A 478 -15.32 -65.94 -24.62
CA VAL A 478 -15.27 -67.37 -24.31
C VAL A 478 -16.47 -68.03 -24.99
N GLU A 479 -16.23 -69.00 -25.87
CA GLU A 479 -17.28 -69.75 -26.56
C GLU A 479 -17.37 -71.18 -26.04
N VAL A 480 -18.59 -71.61 -25.70
CA VAL A 480 -18.86 -72.92 -25.11
C VAL A 480 -19.95 -73.62 -25.93
N ARG A 481 -19.74 -74.89 -26.28
CA ARG A 481 -20.68 -75.74 -27.02
C ARG A 481 -21.27 -76.81 -26.11
N GLN A 482 -22.58 -77.04 -26.24
CA GLN A 482 -23.26 -78.18 -25.63
C GLN A 482 -23.19 -79.39 -26.59
N PRO A 483 -22.93 -80.62 -26.12
CA PRO A 483 -23.07 -81.81 -26.93
C PRO A 483 -24.55 -82.06 -27.23
N GLU A 484 -24.82 -82.39 -28.49
CA GLU A 484 -26.14 -82.72 -29.03
C GLU A 484 -26.71 -83.98 -28.36
N ALA A 485 -27.98 -83.95 -27.94
CA ALA A 485 -28.64 -85.05 -27.24
C ALA A 485 -28.97 -86.21 -28.22
N ALA A 486 -28.57 -87.43 -27.87
CA ALA A 486 -28.91 -88.65 -28.61
C ALA A 486 -30.44 -88.90 -28.66
N PRO A 487 -31.00 -89.41 -29.77
CA PRO A 487 -32.45 -89.62 -29.90
C PRO A 487 -32.98 -90.74 -28.98
N PRO A 488 -34.28 -90.73 -28.60
CA PRO A 488 -34.84 -91.65 -27.61
C PRO A 488 -34.96 -93.09 -28.14
N LYS A 489 -34.73 -94.08 -27.28
CA LYS A 489 -34.92 -95.52 -27.53
C LYS A 489 -36.41 -95.86 -27.72
N GLU A 490 -36.75 -96.52 -28.82
CA GLU A 490 -38.04 -97.23 -29.02
C GLU A 490 -38.12 -98.46 -28.09
N GLN A 491 -39.23 -98.62 -27.37
CA GLN A 491 -39.61 -99.84 -26.66
C GLN A 491 -40.86 -100.46 -27.30
N ASN A 492 -40.67 -101.66 -27.85
CA ASN A 492 -41.56 -102.83 -27.97
C ASN A 492 -43.07 -102.68 -28.26
N SER A 493 -43.51 -103.38 -29.31
CA SER A 493 -44.61 -104.36 -29.18
C SER A 493 -44.50 -105.46 -30.25
N THR A 494 -44.38 -106.71 -29.80
CA THR A 494 -44.72 -107.92 -30.58
C THR A 494 -45.96 -108.51 -29.91
N PRO A 495 -46.97 -108.90 -30.70
CA PRO A 495 -47.49 -110.26 -30.51
C PRO A 495 -47.83 -110.94 -31.85
N GLU A 496 -47.23 -112.10 -32.10
CA GLU A 496 -47.92 -113.39 -32.18
C GLU A 496 -46.90 -114.54 -32.04
#